data_AF-A0A962CY94-F1
#
_entry.id   AF-A0A962CY94-F1
#
_cell.length_a   1.000
_cell.length_b   1.000
_cell.length_c   1.000
_cell.angle_alpha   90.00
_cell.angle_beta   90.00
_cell.angle_gamma   90.00
#
_symmetry.space_group_name_H-M   'P 1'
#
loop_
_entity.id
_entity.type
_entity.pdbx_description
1 polymer ?
#
loop_
_entity_poly.entity_id
_entity_poly.type
_entity_poly.pdbx_seq_one_letter_code
_entity_poly.pdbx_strand_id
1 'polypeptide(L)'
;SILVTDKVRDIDAFSNLFIDKNRLIMEIFEWKDIKNAQQAGIMSAMPSGNLLLDFEGDVIKYLLESNISEVAVSRNFINTNLELLIGLKKAGIRAYAFHVNKKKGKGTDYMICNESRFFYGMYSNFWQSGMKPKCVDI
;
A
#
# COMPACT_ATOMS: atom_id res chain seq x y z
N SER A 1 9.76 8.25 12.60
CA SER A 1 9.23 6.96 12.08
C SER A 1 7.79 7.16 11.61
N ILE A 2 7.34 6.44 10.58
CA ILE A 2 5.97 6.54 10.02
C ILE A 2 5.10 5.44 10.64
N LEU A 3 3.82 5.70 10.88
CA LEU A 3 2.84 4.72 11.36
C LEU A 3 1.83 4.43 10.25
N VAL A 4 1.60 3.14 9.97
CA VAL A 4 0.67 2.73 8.90
C VAL A 4 -0.34 1.73 9.44
N THR A 5 -1.61 1.92 9.09
CA THR A 5 -2.74 1.11 9.58
C THR A 5 -3.29 0.21 8.49
N ASP A 6 -3.73 -0.99 8.87
CA ASP A 6 -4.53 -1.90 8.03
C ASP A 6 -6.01 -1.79 8.44
N LYS A 7 -6.92 -1.58 7.47
CA LYS A 7 -8.39 -1.66 7.63
C LYS A 7 -9.04 -0.74 8.68
N VAL A 8 -8.94 0.57 8.53
CA VAL A 8 -9.70 1.53 9.36
C VAL A 8 -11.02 1.90 8.69
N ARG A 9 -12.14 1.82 9.42
CA ARG A 9 -13.48 2.17 8.92
C ARG A 9 -13.96 3.55 9.37
N ASP A 10 -13.52 4.02 10.53
CA ASP A 10 -13.89 5.32 11.08
C ASP A 10 -12.64 6.20 11.16
N ILE A 11 -12.49 7.08 10.17
CA ILE A 11 -11.31 7.93 10.00
C ILE A 11 -11.16 8.92 11.15
N ASP A 12 -12.27 9.54 11.55
CA ASP A 12 -12.25 10.60 12.56
C ASP A 12 -11.98 10.02 13.93
N ALA A 13 -12.72 8.97 14.32
CA ALA A 13 -12.52 8.32 15.61
C ALA A 13 -11.10 7.75 15.72
N PHE A 14 -10.59 7.11 14.67
CA PHE A 14 -9.27 6.49 14.71
C PHE A 14 -8.14 7.52 14.68
N SER A 15 -8.21 8.52 13.80
CA SER A 15 -7.15 9.54 13.71
C SER A 15 -6.99 10.33 15.01
N ASN A 16 -8.09 10.56 15.75
CA ASN A 16 -8.08 11.24 17.04
C ASN A 16 -7.36 10.47 18.16
N LEU A 17 -7.08 9.17 17.98
CA LEU A 17 -6.26 8.38 18.91
C LEU A 17 -4.76 8.69 18.78
N PHE A 18 -4.35 9.38 17.71
CA PHE A 18 -2.95 9.67 17.42
C PHE A 18 -2.61 11.13 17.71
N ILE A 19 -1.64 11.32 18.60
CA ILE A 19 -1.08 12.66 18.91
C ILE A 19 -0.36 13.22 17.66
N ASP A 20 0.42 12.39 16.97
CA ASP A 20 1.20 12.78 15.78
C ASP A 20 0.51 12.31 14.47
N LYS A 21 -0.64 12.91 14.13
CA LYS A 21 -1.40 12.53 12.91
C LYS A 21 -0.61 12.72 11.61
N ASN A 22 0.33 13.66 11.57
CA ASN A 22 1.21 13.91 10.43
C ASN A 22 2.20 12.77 10.12
N ARG A 23 2.18 11.69 10.91
CA ARG A 23 2.95 10.45 10.68
C ARG A 23 2.06 9.25 10.38
N LEU A 24 0.74 9.44 10.35
CA LEU A 24 -0.27 8.41 10.19
C LEU A 24 -0.65 8.25 8.71
N ILE A 25 -0.42 7.06 8.14
CA ILE A 25 -0.92 6.64 6.83
C ILE A 25 -2.06 5.64 7.05
N MET A 26 -3.19 5.86 6.39
CA MET A 26 -4.38 5.01 6.55
C MET A 26 -4.82 4.38 5.24
N GLU A 27 -5.04 3.07 5.24
CA GLU A 27 -5.67 2.40 4.11
C GLU A 27 -7.15 2.78 3.99
N ILE A 28 -7.56 3.24 2.80
CA ILE A 28 -8.92 3.70 2.50
C ILE A 28 -9.58 2.77 1.47
N PHE A 29 -10.87 2.51 1.67
CA PHE A 29 -11.67 1.56 0.85
C PHE A 29 -12.79 2.23 0.05
N GLU A 30 -13.03 3.53 0.23
CA GLU A 30 -14.00 4.31 -0.57
C GLU A 30 -13.40 5.65 -1.01
N TRP A 31 -13.62 6.07 -2.27
CA TRP A 31 -13.11 7.35 -2.78
C TRP A 31 -13.63 8.57 -2.01
N LYS A 32 -14.88 8.50 -1.52
CA LYS A 32 -15.48 9.57 -0.70
C LYS A 32 -14.71 9.83 0.60
N ASP A 33 -14.02 8.82 1.12
CA ASP A 33 -13.35 8.87 2.41
C ASP A 33 -11.92 9.44 2.33
N ILE A 34 -11.35 9.54 1.12
CA ILE A 34 -10.05 10.17 0.89
C ILE A 34 -10.04 11.62 1.38
N LYS A 35 -11.08 12.38 1.05
CA LYS A 35 -11.17 13.79 1.44
C LYS A 35 -11.29 13.95 2.96
N ASN A 36 -12.08 13.08 3.61
CA ASN A 36 -12.22 13.09 5.07
C ASN A 36 -10.89 12.77 5.75
N ALA A 37 -10.15 11.77 5.25
CA ALA A 37 -8.82 11.43 5.73
C ALA A 37 -7.84 12.60 5.61
N GLN A 38 -7.81 13.28 4.46
CA GLN A 38 -6.97 14.45 4.25
C GLN A 38 -7.33 15.60 5.20
N GLN A 39 -8.64 15.85 5.42
CA GLN A 39 -9.12 16.88 6.35
C GLN A 39 -8.82 16.55 7.82
N ALA A 40 -8.75 15.27 8.18
CA ALA A 40 -8.37 14.82 9.52
C ALA A 40 -6.88 15.08 9.85
N GLY A 41 -6.09 15.57 8.88
CA GLY A 41 -4.69 15.96 9.06
C GLY A 41 -3.73 14.77 9.15
N ILE A 42 -4.13 13.62 8.61
CA ILE A 42 -3.24 12.45 8.54
C ILE A 42 -2.16 12.67 7.47
N MET A 43 -1.04 11.95 7.57
CA MET A 43 0.06 12.05 6.61
C MET A 43 -0.37 11.70 5.18
N SER A 44 -1.11 10.61 5.02
CA SER A 44 -1.57 10.16 3.71
C SER A 44 -2.77 9.23 3.82
N ALA A 45 -3.71 9.40 2.88
CA ALA A 45 -4.78 8.47 2.61
C ALA A 45 -4.29 7.50 1.51
N MET A 46 -4.22 6.21 1.82
CA MET A 46 -3.65 5.17 0.96
C MET A 46 -4.78 4.31 0.37
N PRO A 47 -5.22 4.54 -0.88
CA PRO A 47 -6.29 3.76 -1.48
C PRO A 47 -5.93 2.28 -1.58
N SER A 48 -6.91 1.42 -1.30
CA SER A 48 -6.80 -0.01 -1.51
C SER A 48 -6.82 -0.36 -3.01
N GLY A 49 -6.24 -1.51 -3.36
CA GLY A 49 -6.14 -1.95 -4.76
C GLY A 49 -7.49 -2.09 -5.47
N ASN A 50 -8.57 -2.44 -4.76
CA ASN A 50 -9.90 -2.51 -5.37
C ASN A 50 -10.38 -1.13 -5.83
N LEU A 51 -10.14 -0.08 -5.04
CA LEU A 51 -10.46 1.30 -5.46
C LEU A 51 -9.75 1.69 -6.75
N LEU A 52 -8.49 1.26 -6.92
CA LEU A 52 -7.73 1.54 -8.13
C LEU A 52 -8.33 0.87 -9.36
N LEU A 53 -8.87 -0.35 -9.20
CA LEU A 53 -9.48 -1.12 -10.29
C LEU A 53 -10.88 -0.61 -10.63
N ASP A 54 -11.62 -0.13 -9.63
CA ASP A 54 -12.97 0.40 -9.80
C ASP A 54 -12.97 1.88 -10.26
N PHE A 55 -11.80 2.50 -10.39
CA PHE A 55 -11.69 3.89 -10.82
C PHE A 55 -11.89 4.03 -12.33
N GLU A 56 -12.85 4.86 -12.73
CA GLU A 56 -13.08 5.20 -14.13
C GLU A 56 -12.10 6.28 -14.59
N GLY A 57 -11.23 5.95 -15.56
CA GLY A 57 -10.27 6.88 -16.16
C GLY A 57 -8.82 6.64 -15.73
N ASP A 58 -8.00 7.70 -15.80
CA ASP A 58 -6.58 7.62 -15.45
C ASP A 58 -6.38 7.76 -13.93
N VAL A 59 -6.35 6.61 -13.25
CA VAL A 59 -6.16 6.54 -11.80
C VAL A 59 -4.82 7.12 -11.35
N ILE A 60 -3.74 6.98 -12.14
CA ILE A 60 -2.42 7.50 -11.76
C ILE A 60 -2.46 9.03 -11.74
N LYS A 61 -3.05 9.63 -12.79
CA LYS A 61 -3.24 11.08 -12.84
C LYS A 61 -4.07 11.57 -11.65
N TYR A 62 -5.19 10.90 -11.35
CA TYR A 62 -6.03 11.26 -10.20
C TYR A 62 -5.28 11.23 -8.87
N LEU A 63 -4.47 10.19 -8.63
CA LEU A 63 -3.66 10.07 -7.41
C LEU A 63 -2.67 11.24 -7.28
N LEU A 64 -1.99 11.61 -8.37
CA LEU A 64 -1.06 12.73 -8.40
C LEU A 64 -1.75 14.07 -8.13
N GLU A 65 -2.87 14.35 -8.80
CA GLU A 65 -3.66 15.57 -8.62
C GLU A 65 -4.25 15.67 -7.20
N SER A 66 -4.51 14.53 -6.57
CA SER A 66 -5.01 14.43 -5.20
C SER A 66 -3.91 14.42 -4.13
N ASN A 67 -2.64 14.57 -4.52
CA ASN A 67 -1.47 14.48 -3.63
C ASN A 67 -1.39 13.15 -2.85
N ILE A 68 -1.83 12.05 -3.46
CA ILE A 68 -1.74 10.70 -2.89
C ILE A 68 -0.46 10.04 -3.39
N SER A 69 0.42 9.65 -2.47
CA SER A 69 1.72 9.06 -2.80
C SER A 69 1.87 7.60 -2.40
N GLU A 70 0.81 6.96 -1.91
CA GLU A 70 0.80 5.60 -1.40
C GLU A 70 -0.46 4.85 -1.84
N VAL A 71 -0.31 3.56 -2.12
CA VAL A 71 -1.44 2.64 -2.33
C VAL A 71 -1.17 1.31 -1.63
N ALA A 72 -2.23 0.63 -1.20
CA ALA A 72 -2.15 -0.70 -0.61
C ALA A 72 -2.74 -1.73 -1.55
N VAL A 73 -1.99 -2.77 -1.90
CA VAL A 73 -2.46 -3.81 -2.83
C VAL A 73 -2.14 -5.20 -2.33
N SER A 74 -2.97 -6.18 -2.68
CA SER A 74 -2.63 -7.58 -2.46
C SER A 74 -1.36 -7.92 -3.25
N ARG A 75 -0.46 -8.75 -2.73
CA ARG A 75 0.70 -9.25 -3.49
C ARG A 75 0.27 -9.86 -4.84
N ASN A 76 -0.90 -10.51 -4.87
CA ASN A 76 -1.44 -11.11 -6.09
C ASN A 76 -1.82 -10.09 -7.19
N PHE A 77 -1.90 -8.80 -6.86
CA PHE A 77 -2.19 -7.71 -7.80
C PHE A 77 -1.20 -7.69 -8.98
N ILE A 78 0.05 -8.11 -8.75
CA ILE A 78 1.06 -8.21 -9.80
C ILE A 78 0.69 -9.18 -10.93
N ASN A 79 -0.11 -10.21 -10.65
CA ASN A 79 -0.42 -11.25 -11.63
C ASN A 79 -1.33 -10.74 -12.75
N THR A 80 -2.15 -9.73 -12.48
CA THR A 80 -3.15 -9.20 -13.41
C THR A 80 -2.96 -7.72 -13.71
N ASN A 81 -2.22 -6.98 -12.89
CA ASN A 81 -2.10 -5.52 -12.95
C ASN A 81 -0.64 -5.05 -12.93
N LEU A 82 0.26 -5.80 -13.56
CA LEU A 82 1.69 -5.48 -13.60
C LEU A 82 1.97 -4.09 -14.21
N GLU A 83 1.28 -3.74 -15.30
CA GLU A 83 1.45 -2.45 -15.97
C GLU A 83 1.06 -1.28 -15.06
N LEU A 84 -0.05 -1.41 -14.34
CA LEU A 84 -0.49 -0.43 -13.36
C LEU A 84 0.55 -0.28 -12.23
N LEU A 85 1.10 -1.37 -11.69
CA LEU A 85 2.18 -1.30 -10.68
C LEU A 85 3.44 -0.58 -11.20
N ILE A 86 3.83 -0.87 -12.44
CA ILE A 86 4.97 -0.18 -13.08
C ILE A 86 4.65 1.30 -13.25
N GLY A 87 3.44 1.65 -13.68
CA GLY A 87 2.97 3.02 -13.83
C GLY A 87 3.00 3.79 -12.50
N LEU A 88 2.42 3.22 -11.44
CA LEU A 88 2.46 3.80 -10.09
C LEU A 88 3.89 4.09 -9.65
N LYS A 89 4.81 3.13 -9.82
CA LYS A 89 6.21 3.31 -9.46
C LYS A 89 6.89 4.41 -10.27
N LYS A 90 6.67 4.45 -11.60
CA LYS A 90 7.23 5.50 -12.47
C LYS A 90 6.72 6.89 -12.09
N ALA A 91 5.49 6.99 -11.61
CA ALA A 91 4.89 8.22 -11.09
C ALA A 91 5.34 8.57 -9.65
N GLY A 92 6.20 7.77 -9.01
CA GLY A 92 6.66 7.99 -7.65
C GLY A 92 5.66 7.56 -6.55
N ILE A 93 4.59 6.85 -6.91
CA ILE A 93 3.57 6.35 -5.98
C ILE A 93 4.03 5.02 -5.39
N ARG A 94 4.06 4.93 -4.05
CA ARG A 94 4.57 3.79 -3.29
C ARG A 94 3.50 2.74 -3.09
N ALA A 95 3.64 1.60 -3.76
CA ALA A 95 2.77 0.44 -3.54
C ALA A 95 3.24 -0.41 -2.34
N TYR A 96 2.38 -0.60 -1.35
CA TYR A 96 2.61 -1.49 -0.21
C TYR A 96 1.83 -2.80 -0.40
N ALA A 97 2.54 -3.94 -0.37
CA ALA A 97 1.91 -5.24 -0.57
C ALA A 97 1.38 -5.83 0.74
N PHE A 98 0.16 -6.37 0.72
CA PHE A 98 -0.35 -7.25 1.77
C PHE A 98 -0.59 -8.67 1.25
N HIS A 99 -0.96 -9.62 2.11
CA HIS A 99 -1.17 -11.04 1.76
C HIS A 99 0.07 -11.77 1.21
N VAL A 100 1.27 -11.36 1.60
CA VAL A 100 2.55 -11.88 1.08
C VAL A 100 2.67 -13.40 1.21
N ASN A 101 2.23 -13.98 2.33
CA ASN A 101 2.43 -15.40 2.64
C ASN A 101 1.22 -16.30 2.31
N LYS A 102 0.28 -15.85 1.48
CA LYS A 102 -0.91 -16.66 1.10
C LYS A 102 -0.59 -17.80 0.14
N LYS A 103 0.46 -17.69 -0.67
CA LYS A 103 0.82 -18.71 -1.67
C LYS A 103 1.98 -19.56 -1.18
N LYS A 104 1.77 -20.88 -1.11
CA LYS A 104 2.82 -21.85 -0.74
C LYS A 104 4.05 -21.67 -1.64
N GLY A 105 5.24 -21.59 -1.04
CA GLY A 105 6.51 -21.40 -1.73
C GLY A 105 6.79 -19.99 -2.26
N LYS A 106 5.86 -19.03 -2.11
CA LYS A 106 6.05 -17.63 -2.51
C LYS A 106 5.70 -16.67 -1.37
N GLY A 107 6.51 -16.73 -0.31
CA GLY A 107 6.36 -15.91 0.89
C GLY A 107 7.25 -14.66 0.90
N THR A 108 7.52 -14.15 2.10
CA THR A 108 8.31 -12.92 2.32
C THR A 108 9.68 -12.95 1.64
N ASP A 109 10.45 -14.04 1.77
CA ASP A 109 11.76 -14.18 1.11
C ASP A 109 11.66 -14.05 -0.41
N TYR A 110 10.69 -14.76 -1.01
CA TYR A 110 10.48 -14.71 -2.45
C TYR A 110 10.17 -13.28 -2.90
N MET A 111 9.30 -12.57 -2.19
CA MET A 111 8.91 -11.21 -2.53
C MET A 111 10.11 -10.25 -2.44
N ILE A 112 10.92 -10.34 -1.38
CA ILE A 112 12.12 -9.51 -1.23
C ILE A 112 13.08 -9.72 -2.41
N CYS A 113 13.30 -10.97 -2.80
CA CYS A 113 14.28 -11.30 -3.83
C CYS A 113 13.80 -11.04 -5.26
N ASN A 114 12.50 -11.17 -5.53
CA ASN A 114 11.99 -11.19 -6.92
C ASN A 114 11.02 -10.07 -7.25
N GLU A 115 10.39 -9.46 -6.25
CA GLU A 115 9.25 -8.55 -6.45
C GLU A 115 9.42 -7.19 -5.78
N SER A 116 10.50 -6.97 -5.02
CA SER A 116 10.85 -5.67 -4.43
C SER A 116 10.98 -4.54 -5.46
N ARG A 117 11.23 -4.87 -6.73
CA ARG A 117 11.20 -3.90 -7.82
C ARG A 117 9.80 -3.33 -8.12
N PHE A 118 8.72 -3.97 -7.68
CA PHE A 118 7.34 -3.54 -7.95
C PHE A 118 6.66 -2.93 -6.73
N PHE A 119 7.15 -3.22 -5.53
CA PHE A 119 6.55 -2.78 -4.28
C PHE A 119 7.55 -1.99 -3.45
N TYR A 120 7.11 -0.89 -2.85
CA TYR A 120 7.91 -0.10 -1.94
C TYR A 120 8.09 -0.79 -0.59
N GLY A 121 7.03 -1.45 -0.09
CA GLY A 121 7.04 -2.12 1.20
C GLY A 121 6.02 -3.25 1.26
N MET A 122 5.94 -3.93 2.40
CA MET A 122 4.98 -5.02 2.61
C MET A 122 4.53 -5.17 4.05
N TYR A 123 3.31 -5.69 4.23
CA TYR A 123 2.79 -6.20 5.49
C TYR A 123 2.90 -7.73 5.51
N SER A 124 3.73 -8.24 6.42
CA SER A 124 3.90 -9.67 6.64
C SER A 124 3.48 -10.05 8.05
N ASN A 125 2.77 -11.16 8.20
CA ASN A 125 2.51 -11.79 9.49
C ASN A 125 3.67 -12.69 9.95
N PHE A 126 4.71 -12.84 9.12
CA PHE A 126 5.85 -13.70 9.35
C PHE A 126 7.11 -12.87 9.29
N TRP A 127 7.43 -12.22 10.41
CA TRP A 127 8.73 -11.59 10.65
C TRP A 127 9.51 -12.48 11.60
N GLN A 128 10.63 -13.02 11.13
CA GLN A 128 11.55 -13.79 11.98
C GLN A 128 12.72 -12.89 12.38
N SER A 129 13.12 -12.93 13.65
CA SER A 129 14.32 -12.24 14.11
C SER A 129 15.54 -12.78 13.37
N GLY A 130 16.39 -11.89 12.85
CA GLY A 130 17.58 -12.27 12.08
C GLY A 130 17.30 -12.83 10.69
N MET A 131 16.11 -12.56 10.12
CA MET A 131 15.76 -12.96 8.76
C MET A 131 16.82 -12.51 7.75
N LYS A 132 17.37 -13.47 7.00
CA LYS A 132 18.30 -13.26 5.89
C LYS A 132 17.71 -13.90 4.64
N PRO A 133 17.01 -13.14 3.80
CA PRO A 133 16.42 -13.66 2.57
C PRO A 133 17.50 -14.32 1.71
N LYS A 134 17.28 -15.58 1.36
CA LYS A 134 18.17 -16.31 0.45
C LYS A 134 17.70 -16.07 -0.97
N CYS A 135 18.19 -14.98 -1.57
CA CYS A 135 17.95 -14.70 -2.97
C CYS A 135 18.84 -15.61 -3.80
N VAL A 136 18.19 -16.53 -4.52
CA VAL A 136 18.86 -17.34 -5.55
C VAL A 136 18.64 -16.59 -6.85
N ASP A 137 19.70 -16.29 -7.58
CA ASP A 137 19.58 -15.74 -8.92
C ASP A 137 18.83 -16.78 -9.79
N ILE A 138 17.68 -16.38 -10.34
CA ILE A 138 16.83 -17.21 -11.21
C ILE A 138 17.07 -16.81 -12.66
#